data_AF-A0A218ZFG6-F1
#
_entry.id   AF-A0A218ZFG6-F1
#
_cell.length_a   1.000
_cell.length_b   1.000
_cell.length_c   1.000
_cell.angle_alpha   90.00
_cell.angle_beta   90.00
_cell.angle_gamma   90.00
#
_symmetry.space_group_name_H-M   'P 1'
#
loop_
_entity.id
_entity.type
_entity.pdbx_description
1 polymer ?
#
loop_
_entity_poly.entity_id
_entity_poly.type
_entity_poly.pdbx_seq_one_letter_code
_entity_poly.pdbx_strand_id
1 'polypeptide(L)'
;MAMIEGVLKPWLQHEDLLHRCARIPLICAATLRISGHVQRHSKLGADIVTHYAARWIGGPGTGVGGIVIDGGLDVADGYHGTSFWDACGSRALSAKLRMGAMRDVAPSAEQDSSTPGYSSWVRRRHTGAELVRT
;
A
#
# COMPACT_ATOMS: atom_id res chain seq x y z
N MET A 1 -19.81 -4.94 14.71
CA MET A 1 -18.82 -4.82 15.81
C MET A 1 -18.40 -6.17 16.36
N ALA A 2 -19.32 -7.11 16.67
CA ALA A 2 -18.99 -8.43 17.21
C ALA A 2 -18.09 -9.33 16.32
N MET A 3 -18.27 -9.31 14.98
CA MET A 3 -17.42 -10.08 14.04
C MET A 3 -15.94 -9.64 14.07
N ILE A 4 -15.68 -8.36 14.37
CA ILE A 4 -14.32 -7.80 14.41
C ILE A 4 -13.63 -8.20 15.71
N GLU A 5 -14.36 -8.29 16.82
CA GLU A 5 -13.76 -8.61 18.11
C GLU A 5 -13.58 -10.11 18.34
N GLY A 6 -14.52 -10.95 17.91
CA GLY A 6 -14.48 -12.39 18.19
C GLY A 6 -13.58 -13.20 17.25
N VAL A 7 -13.48 -12.79 15.97
CA VAL A 7 -12.73 -13.55 14.95
C VAL A 7 -11.43 -12.87 14.58
N LEU A 8 -11.41 -11.54 14.43
CA LEU A 8 -10.23 -10.84 13.91
C LEU A 8 -9.16 -10.53 14.98
N LYS A 9 -9.55 -10.22 16.23
CA LYS A 9 -8.57 -9.89 17.29
C LYS A 9 -7.58 -11.02 17.62
N PRO A 10 -7.99 -12.30 17.72
CA PRO A 10 -7.04 -13.38 17.96
C PRO A 10 -6.05 -13.58 16.80
N TRP A 11 -6.51 -13.38 15.56
CA TRP A 11 -5.65 -13.48 14.37
C TRP A 11 -4.63 -12.34 14.30
N LEU A 12 -5.07 -11.10 14.57
CA LEU A 12 -4.19 -9.94 14.69
C LEU A 12 -3.11 -10.11 15.78
N GLN A 13 -3.42 -10.80 16.88
CA GLN A 13 -2.43 -11.10 17.93
C GLN A 13 -1.37 -12.11 17.45
N HIS A 14 -1.76 -13.16 16.73
CA HIS A 14 -0.81 -14.11 16.14
C HIS A 14 0.07 -13.45 15.06
N GLU A 15 -0.50 -12.56 14.25
CA GLU A 15 0.23 -11.83 13.21
C GLU A 15 1.23 -10.84 13.81
N ASP A 16 0.88 -10.09 14.86
CA ASP A 16 1.79 -9.19 15.58
C ASP A 16 2.95 -9.95 16.24
N LEU A 17 2.71 -11.19 16.69
CA LEU A 17 3.76 -12.07 17.21
C LEU A 17 4.72 -12.53 16.11
N LEU A 18 4.21 -12.96 14.95
CA LEU A 18 5.05 -13.35 13.80
C LEU A 18 5.90 -12.18 13.29
N HIS A 19 5.29 -11.00 13.25
CA HIS A 19 5.94 -9.73 12.94
C HIS A 19 7.13 -9.42 13.85
N ARG A 20 6.89 -9.43 15.16
CA ARG A 20 7.90 -9.03 16.15
C ARG A 20 8.98 -10.09 16.36
N CYS A 21 8.62 -11.36 16.29
CA CYS A 21 9.54 -12.46 16.60
C CYS A 21 10.32 -12.96 15.39
N ALA A 22 9.74 -12.93 14.18
CA ALA A 22 10.34 -13.52 12.99
C ALA A 22 10.70 -12.49 11.90
N ARG A 23 10.45 -11.18 12.10
CA ARG A 23 10.68 -10.11 11.10
C ARG A 23 10.06 -10.42 9.72
N ILE A 24 8.93 -11.11 9.72
CA ILE A 24 8.16 -11.39 8.50
C ILE A 24 7.30 -10.15 8.21
N PRO A 25 7.18 -9.65 6.98
CA PRO A 25 6.34 -8.49 6.67
C PRO A 25 4.83 -8.80 6.67
N LEU A 26 3.99 -7.84 7.08
CA LEU A 26 2.53 -8.00 7.20
C LEU A 26 1.89 -7.24 6.05
N ILE A 27 1.18 -8.00 5.23
CA ILE A 27 0.46 -7.49 4.08
C ILE A 27 -1.02 -7.49 4.40
N CYS A 28 -1.64 -6.31 4.38
CA CYS A 28 -3.05 -6.15 4.69
C CYS A 28 -3.84 -5.69 3.45
N ALA A 29 -4.82 -6.50 3.03
CA ALA A 29 -5.78 -6.12 2.01
C ALA A 29 -6.90 -5.24 2.61
N ALA A 30 -6.88 -3.94 2.33
CA ALA A 30 -7.74 -2.95 2.97
C ALA A 30 -8.93 -2.48 2.12
N THR A 31 -9.23 -3.17 1.01
CA THR A 31 -10.32 -2.82 0.08
C THR A 31 -11.67 -2.64 0.79
N LEU A 32 -12.07 -3.56 1.67
CA LEU A 32 -13.40 -3.57 2.29
C LEU A 32 -13.57 -2.56 3.45
N ARG A 33 -12.49 -1.92 3.89
CA ARG A 33 -12.52 -0.90 4.96
C ARG A 33 -12.64 0.52 4.41
N ILE A 34 -13.49 0.67 3.38
CA ILE A 34 -13.66 1.89 2.59
C ILE A 34 -12.27 2.46 2.22
N SER A 35 -11.42 1.59 1.68
CA SER A 35 -10.04 1.92 1.29
C SER A 35 -9.24 2.73 2.33
N GLY A 36 -9.32 2.36 3.61
CA GLY A 36 -8.56 3.02 4.66
C GLY A 36 -9.22 4.26 5.27
N HIS A 37 -10.42 4.63 4.82
CA HIS A 37 -11.21 5.71 5.42
C HIS A 37 -11.70 5.34 6.83
N VAL A 38 -12.20 4.12 7.01
CA VAL A 38 -12.70 3.63 8.30
C VAL A 38 -11.56 3.22 9.24
N GLN A 39 -10.49 2.64 8.69
CA GLN A 39 -9.38 2.12 9.49
C GLN A 39 -8.09 2.17 8.69
N ARG A 40 -7.09 2.87 9.22
CA ARG A 40 -5.76 2.98 8.60
C ARG A 40 -4.89 1.83 9.11
N HIS A 41 -4.75 0.78 8.31
CA HIS A 41 -3.98 -0.42 8.67
C HIS A 41 -2.48 -0.14 8.89
N SER A 42 -1.93 0.89 8.25
CA SER A 42 -0.58 1.38 8.55
C SER A 42 -0.41 1.88 9.99
N LYS A 43 -1.49 2.34 10.66
CA LYS A 43 -1.45 2.68 12.09
C LYS A 43 -1.52 1.45 13.01
N LEU A 44 -1.81 0.27 12.46
CA LEU A 44 -1.97 -0.97 13.20
C LEU A 44 -0.78 -1.91 13.01
N GLY A 45 0.30 -1.45 12.38
CA GLY A 45 1.52 -2.23 12.18
C GLY A 45 1.60 -2.97 10.84
N ALA A 46 0.70 -2.70 9.88
CA ALA A 46 0.85 -3.27 8.54
C ALA A 46 2.00 -2.59 7.77
N ASP A 47 2.97 -3.37 7.30
CA ASP A 47 4.09 -2.89 6.48
C ASP A 47 3.68 -2.64 5.03
N ILE A 48 2.71 -3.41 4.52
CA ILE A 48 2.21 -3.29 3.16
C ILE A 48 0.69 -3.26 3.21
N VAL A 49 0.08 -2.27 2.56
CA VAL A 49 -1.37 -2.19 2.43
C VAL A 49 -1.75 -2.24 0.96
N THR A 50 -2.65 -3.15 0.59
CA THR A 50 -3.11 -3.31 -0.79
C THR A 50 -4.59 -2.96 -0.93
N HIS A 51 -4.94 -2.38 -2.07
CA HIS A 51 -6.30 -2.02 -2.42
C HIS A 51 -6.65 -2.44 -3.84
N TYR A 52 -7.87 -2.92 -4.02
CA TYR A 52 -8.50 -2.99 -5.34
C TYR A 52 -9.20 -1.66 -5.62
N ALA A 53 -8.60 -0.87 -6.51
CA ALA A 53 -8.99 0.51 -6.77
C ALA A 53 -10.38 0.62 -7.41
N ALA A 54 -10.83 -0.41 -8.14
CA ALA A 54 -12.11 -0.40 -8.85
C ALA A 54 -13.36 -0.29 -7.95
N ARG A 55 -13.20 -0.48 -6.63
CA ARG A 55 -14.31 -0.34 -5.68
C ARG A 55 -14.37 1.09 -5.15
N TRP A 56 -14.27 1.24 -3.84
CA TRP A 56 -14.48 2.50 -3.13
C TRP A 56 -13.55 3.65 -3.54
N ILE A 57 -12.41 3.35 -4.19
CA ILE A 57 -11.48 4.38 -4.67
C ILE A 57 -11.92 4.92 -6.04
N GLY A 58 -12.37 4.06 -6.94
CA GLY A 58 -12.84 4.44 -8.28
C GLY A 58 -14.33 4.67 -8.42
N GLY A 59 -15.12 4.33 -7.41
CA GLY A 59 -16.55 4.59 -7.39
C GLY A 59 -17.34 3.54 -8.18
N PRO A 60 -18.12 3.91 -9.20
CA PRO A 60 -19.16 3.05 -9.81
C PRO A 60 -18.64 1.84 -10.61
N GLY A 61 -17.35 1.53 -10.55
CA GLY A 61 -16.78 0.33 -11.17
C GLY A 61 -16.37 0.49 -12.64
N THR A 62 -16.13 1.71 -13.09
CA THR A 62 -15.72 2.01 -14.47
C THR A 62 -14.23 1.83 -14.71
N GLY A 63 -13.39 1.93 -13.66
CA GLY A 63 -11.94 1.74 -13.76
C GLY A 63 -11.49 0.47 -13.02
N VAL A 64 -10.59 -0.32 -13.62
CA VAL A 64 -9.94 -1.46 -12.98
C VAL A 64 -8.50 -1.08 -12.61
N GLY A 65 -8.09 -1.38 -11.37
CA GLY A 65 -6.73 -1.07 -10.94
C GLY A 65 -6.41 -1.58 -9.54
N GLY A 66 -5.12 -1.66 -9.23
CA GLY A 66 -4.59 -2.02 -7.92
C GLY A 66 -3.71 -0.91 -7.35
N ILE A 67 -3.71 -0.77 -6.03
CA ILE A 67 -2.82 0.16 -5.32
C ILE A 67 -2.08 -0.61 -4.24
N VAL A 68 -0.77 -0.37 -4.16
CA VAL A 68 0.10 -0.84 -3.09
C VAL A 68 0.63 0.37 -2.34
N ILE A 69 0.49 0.37 -1.02
CA ILE A 69 1.00 1.39 -0.11
C ILE A 69 2.11 0.77 0.72
N ASP A 70 3.27 1.41 0.65
CA ASP A 70 4.49 1.05 1.36
C ASP A 70 4.52 1.70 2.76
N GLY A 71 4.67 0.87 3.78
CA GLY A 71 4.79 1.26 5.18
C GLY A 71 6.22 1.49 5.65
N GLY A 72 7.23 1.29 4.77
CA GLY A 72 8.64 1.42 5.11
C GLY A 72 9.33 0.07 5.34
N LEU A 73 9.08 -0.89 4.45
CA LEU A 73 9.74 -2.19 4.49
C LEU A 73 11.13 -2.13 3.87
N ASP A 74 12.13 -2.66 4.58
CA ASP A 74 13.47 -2.88 4.04
C ASP A 74 13.47 -4.11 3.12
N VAL A 75 13.91 -3.91 1.88
CA VAL A 75 13.93 -4.93 0.84
C VAL A 75 15.37 -5.22 0.44
N ALA A 76 15.78 -6.47 0.58
CA ALA A 76 17.19 -6.88 0.49
C ALA A 76 17.83 -6.67 -0.91
N ASP A 77 17.04 -6.74 -1.99
CA ASP A 77 17.58 -6.68 -3.35
C ASP A 77 17.61 -5.26 -3.87
N GLY A 78 18.78 -4.84 -4.36
CA GLY A 78 19.02 -3.56 -4.99
C GLY A 78 18.89 -3.55 -6.51
N TYR A 79 19.21 -2.42 -7.13
CA TYR A 79 19.31 -2.27 -8.60
C TYR A 79 20.71 -1.74 -8.96
N HIS A 80 21.41 -2.38 -9.91
CA HIS A 80 22.80 -2.07 -10.28
C HIS A 80 23.78 -1.92 -9.09
N GLY A 81 23.65 -2.81 -8.09
CA GLY A 81 24.53 -2.80 -6.91
C GLY A 81 24.18 -1.73 -5.85
N THR A 82 23.11 -0.96 -6.06
CA THR A 82 22.59 0.00 -5.06
C THR A 82 21.44 -0.60 -4.26
N SER A 83 21.50 -0.56 -2.93
CA SER A 83 20.37 -0.95 -2.08
C SER A 83 19.22 0.06 -2.22
N PHE A 84 17.97 -0.42 -2.34
CA PHE A 84 16.81 0.47 -2.37
C PHE A 84 16.59 1.18 -1.02
N TRP A 85 17.00 0.57 0.09
CA TRP A 85 16.90 1.21 1.40
C TRP A 85 17.84 2.40 1.51
N ASP A 86 19.09 2.26 1.04
CA ASP A 86 20.06 3.35 1.06
C ASP A 86 19.64 4.50 0.12
N ALA A 87 19.06 4.16 -1.03
CA ALA A 87 18.66 5.15 -2.03
C ALA A 87 17.32 5.84 -1.70
N CYS A 88 16.33 5.11 -1.17
CA CYS A 88 14.94 5.55 -1.06
C CYS A 88 14.38 5.53 0.37
N GLY A 89 15.13 5.03 1.35
CA GLY A 89 14.70 4.91 2.75
C GLY A 89 13.38 4.14 2.88
N SER A 90 12.41 4.73 3.58
CA SER A 90 11.07 4.16 3.79
C SER A 90 10.21 3.99 2.52
N ARG A 91 10.77 4.24 1.33
CA ARG A 91 10.15 3.99 0.02
C ARG A 91 10.82 2.85 -0.75
N ALA A 92 11.67 2.08 -0.09
CA ALA A 92 12.46 1.03 -0.73
C ALA A 92 11.59 0.00 -1.47
N LEU A 93 10.51 -0.46 -0.85
CA LEU A 93 9.56 -1.37 -1.50
C LEU A 93 8.86 -0.70 -2.68
N SER A 94 8.42 0.56 -2.55
CA SER A 94 7.82 1.31 -3.66
C SER A 94 8.77 1.43 -4.86
N ALA A 95 10.04 1.69 -4.60
CA ALA A 95 11.08 1.78 -5.62
C ALA A 95 11.31 0.40 -6.28
N LYS A 96 11.41 -0.67 -5.47
CA LYS A 96 11.55 -2.03 -5.98
C LYS A 96 10.37 -2.48 -6.84
N LEU A 97 9.13 -2.19 -6.42
CA LEU A 97 7.94 -2.52 -7.19
C LEU A 97 7.88 -1.79 -8.53
N ARG A 98 8.39 -0.55 -8.61
CA ARG A 98 8.45 0.19 -9.88
C ARG A 98 9.59 -0.26 -10.79
N MET A 99 10.78 -0.45 -10.23
CA MET A 99 11.98 -0.74 -11.02
C MET A 99 12.11 -2.21 -11.39
N GLY A 100 11.59 -3.12 -10.55
CA GLY A 100 11.53 -4.55 -10.83
C GLY A 100 10.17 -4.93 -11.42
N ALA A 101 9.16 -5.06 -10.56
CA ALA A 101 7.88 -5.66 -10.95
C ALA A 101 7.16 -4.91 -12.08
N MET A 102 7.05 -3.58 -12.01
CA MET A 102 6.39 -2.78 -13.05
C MET A 102 7.17 -2.78 -14.36
N ARG A 103 8.51 -2.84 -14.31
CA ARG A 103 9.35 -2.92 -15.51
C ARG A 103 9.26 -4.29 -16.18
N ASP A 104 9.29 -5.36 -15.39
CA ASP A 104 9.44 -6.72 -15.90
C ASP A 104 8.10 -7.37 -16.27
N VAL A 105 7.04 -7.10 -15.48
CA VAL A 105 5.70 -7.68 -15.67
C VAL A 105 4.74 -6.69 -16.35
N ALA A 106 5.12 -5.41 -16.41
CA ALA A 106 4.32 -4.34 -17.01
C ALA A 106 2.85 -4.16 -16.50
N PRO A 107 2.52 -4.31 -15.20
CA PRO A 107 1.21 -3.95 -14.64
C PRO A 107 1.03 -2.41 -14.54
N SER A 108 1.11 -1.71 -15.66
CA SER A 108 0.91 -0.27 -15.74
C SER A 108 -0.59 0.04 -15.81
N ALA A 109 -1.04 1.00 -15.00
CA ALA A 109 -2.42 1.47 -15.06
C ALA A 109 -2.63 2.29 -16.34
N GLU A 110 -3.77 2.08 -16.99
CA GLU A 110 -4.21 2.88 -18.13
C GLU A 110 -4.51 4.32 -17.67
N GLN A 111 -4.04 5.29 -18.46
CA GLN A 111 -4.36 6.69 -18.26
C GLN A 111 -5.56 7.06 -19.13
N ASP A 112 -6.77 6.75 -18.66
CA ASP A 112 -7.99 7.23 -19.31
C ASP A 112 -8.32 8.67 -18.85
N SER A 113 -8.49 9.55 -19.84
CA SER A 113 -8.89 10.96 -19.68
C SER A 113 -10.28 11.17 -19.06
N SER A 114 -11.16 10.16 -19.11
CA SER A 114 -12.52 10.24 -18.58
C SER A 114 -12.62 9.97 -17.08
N THR A 115 -11.56 9.42 -16.48
CA THR A 115 -11.44 9.16 -15.04
C THR A 115 -10.51 10.21 -14.43
N PRO A 116 -10.90 10.94 -13.36
CA PRO A 116 -10.00 11.89 -12.71
C PRO A 116 -8.67 11.21 -12.36
N GLY A 117 -7.58 11.71 -12.96
CA GLY A 117 -6.31 11.00 -13.11
C GLY A 117 -5.78 10.30 -11.85
N TYR A 118 -5.54 9.00 -11.98
CA TYR A 118 -4.87 8.16 -10.97
C TYR A 118 -3.35 8.42 -10.83
N SER A 119 -2.82 9.50 -11.42
CA SER A 119 -1.44 9.94 -11.22
C SER A 119 -1.29 11.00 -10.13
N SER A 120 -2.36 11.38 -9.41
CA SER A 120 -2.26 12.38 -8.35
C SER A 120 -1.59 11.82 -7.09
N TRP A 121 -0.43 12.38 -6.76
CA TRP A 121 0.33 12.07 -5.56
C TRP A 121 -0.33 12.66 -4.32
N VAL A 122 -0.63 11.83 -3.32
CA VAL A 122 -1.00 12.31 -1.99
C VAL A 122 0.28 12.49 -1.17
N ARG A 123 0.76 13.73 -1.07
CA ARG A 123 1.88 14.09 -0.19
C ARG A 123 1.34 14.28 1.23
N ARG A 124 1.78 13.45 2.18
CA ARG A 124 1.50 13.67 3.60
C ARG A 124 2.52 14.64 4.18
N ARG A 125 2.11 15.85 4.55
CA ARG A 125 2.85 16.66 5.54
C ARG A 125 2.28 16.40 6.93
N HIS A 126 3.07 16.74 7.94
CA HIS A 126 2.80 16.57 9.37
C HIS A 126 1.48 17.25 9.83
N THR A 127 0.94 18.16 9.03
CA THR A 127 -0.23 19.01 9.33
C THR A 127 -1.46 18.76 8.45
N GLY A 128 -1.43 17.83 7.48
CA GLY A 128 -2.57 17.57 6.59
C GLY A 128 -2.17 16.94 5.25
N ALA A 129 -3.16 16.38 4.54
CA ALA A 129 -2.99 15.83 3.20
C ALA A 129 -3.50 16.85 2.17
N GLU A 130 -2.61 17.30 1.29
CA GLU A 130 -2.94 18.20 0.18
C GLU A 130 -2.82 17.42 -1.14
N LEU A 131 -3.81 17.59 -2.02
CA LEU A 131 -3.80 17.04 -3.36
C LEU A 131 -2.85 17.88 -4.21
N VAL A 132 -1.65 17.36 -4.49
CA VAL A 132 -0.71 18.05 -5.38
C VAL A 132 -1.10 17.72 -6.82
N ARG A 133 -1.66 18.70 -7.53
CA ARG A 133 -1.82 18.66 -9.00
C ARG A 133 -0.50 19.11 -9.65
N THR A 134 -0.17 18.50 -10.78
CA THR A 134 0.88 19.03 -11.68
C THR A 134 0.38 20.28 -12.38
#